data_AF-A0A0D6MBU2-F1
#
_entry.id   AF-A0A0D6MBU2-F1
#
_cell.length_a   1.000
_cell.length_b   1.000
_cell.length_c   1.000
_cell.angle_alpha   90.00
_cell.angle_beta   90.00
_cell.angle_gamma   90.00
#
_symmetry.space_group_name_H-M   'P 1'
#
loop_
_entity.id
_entity.type
_entity.pdbx_description
1 polymer ?
#
loop_
_entity_poly.entity_id
_entity_poly.type
_entity_poly.pdbx_seq_one_letter_code
_entity_poly.pdbx_strand_id
1 'polypeptide(L)'
;MSTFEETPIMSSYLLAILVSEFTFDESKTRRGVRFRVWSSPDNKDKRGFALKASVKFMETFEKYFGINDVLKKQDLVAVPQFGSGAMENWGLTTYSSPDLPEVLLFAGIFYTFCSSPDLPDVLLFADGDLELVGRVHPNMMGIYCRPLQHKDLFVHGNDASMRKDSLAASRPLSSIVDIATEIPEAFDKISYGKGGSILAMMRDVVGEQNFRKAIINYLKKFSFKTASTEDMWKAFDETIDHVKGPTGAKLNMLDFGNQWSKQMGFPLVTIESFNSSAVKLTQERYMLYPSALPLKKYRSPIYRYKWDIPLWYEKKGKLHQVWLTRDDVADEPLYLEVDQAVPINVNVDRRGYFRQNYDTAGWQKIIVQFKNDHEVYSGWTRHGVISDAFAAALIDRLDYLTLFELLSYLPKEKLYVLKLLEKPYQKSLAQYISGEVTRNGVQMFRVVGNTEEHRDGHSKQMTEAPGSSDLSDP
;
A
#
# COMPACT_ATOMS: atom_id res chain seq x y z
N MET A 1 45.56 1.46 6.17
CA MET A 1 44.47 1.09 7.09
C MET A 1 43.45 2.20 7.03
N SER A 2 42.18 1.88 6.79
CA SER A 2 41.11 2.89 6.75
C SER A 2 40.46 3.01 8.13
N THR A 3 40.19 4.24 8.57
CA THR A 3 39.46 4.54 9.81
C THR A 3 38.18 5.29 9.48
N PHE A 4 37.11 5.04 10.24
CA PHE A 4 35.80 5.67 10.08
C PHE A 4 35.43 6.43 11.36
N GLU A 5 34.58 7.45 11.23
CA GLU A 5 33.98 8.10 12.41
C GLU A 5 33.09 7.12 13.18
N GLU A 6 32.98 7.34 14.49
CA GLU A 6 32.03 6.61 15.33
C GLU A 6 30.59 6.86 14.85
N THR A 7 29.78 5.80 14.78
CA THR A 7 28.38 5.90 14.38
C THR A 7 27.55 6.49 15.52
N PRO A 8 26.41 7.13 15.24
CA PRO A 8 25.40 7.35 16.27
C PRO A 8 24.91 6.00 16.85
N ILE A 9 24.08 6.08 17.90
CA ILE A 9 23.27 4.94 18.33
C ILE A 9 22.48 4.47 17.10
N MET A 10 22.61 3.19 16.77
CA MET A 10 21.90 2.52 15.68
C MET A 10 21.84 1.01 15.95
N SER A 11 20.84 0.32 15.40
CA SER A 11 20.74 -1.13 15.51
C SER A 11 21.82 -1.85 14.70
N SER A 12 22.29 -3.00 15.20
CA SER A 12 23.42 -3.74 14.62
C SER A 12 23.24 -4.15 13.15
N TYR A 13 22.00 -4.41 12.71
CA TYR A 13 21.68 -4.80 11.33
C TYR A 13 21.95 -3.68 10.29
N LEU A 14 22.07 -2.42 10.73
CA LEU A 14 22.37 -1.28 9.87
C LEU A 14 23.86 -1.14 9.57
N LEU A 15 24.73 -1.81 10.33
CA LEU A 15 26.17 -1.76 10.11
C LEU A 15 26.51 -2.30 8.71
N ALA A 16 27.18 -1.48 7.90
CA ALA A 16 27.66 -1.87 6.57
C ALA A 16 29.06 -1.35 6.30
N ILE A 17 29.87 -2.19 5.65
CA ILE A 17 31.21 -1.88 5.16
C ILE A 17 31.32 -2.39 3.74
N LEU A 18 31.78 -1.53 2.82
CA LEU A 18 32.07 -1.90 1.43
C LEU A 18 33.57 -1.82 1.19
N VAL A 19 34.16 -2.89 0.67
CA VAL A 19 35.52 -2.93 0.14
C VAL A 19 35.41 -3.30 -1.34
N SER A 20 35.79 -2.39 -2.23
CA SER A 20 35.67 -2.59 -3.68
C SER A 20 36.61 -1.66 -4.44
N GLU A 21 36.79 -1.94 -5.72
CA GLU A 21 37.43 -1.04 -6.70
C GLU A 21 36.41 -0.13 -7.41
N PHE A 22 35.21 0.02 -6.85
CA PHE A 22 34.17 0.85 -7.45
C PHE A 22 34.58 2.31 -7.53
N THR A 23 34.08 2.98 -8.55
CA THR A 23 34.18 4.43 -8.69
C THR A 23 32.84 5.08 -8.36
N PHE A 24 32.84 6.39 -8.15
CA PHE A 24 31.63 7.12 -7.78
C PHE A 24 31.45 8.43 -8.55
N ASP A 25 30.20 8.88 -8.58
CA ASP A 25 29.85 10.28 -8.85
C ASP A 25 29.40 10.93 -7.53
N GLU A 26 29.67 12.24 -7.36
CA GLU A 26 29.38 12.98 -6.12
C GLU A 26 28.55 14.24 -6.39
N SER A 27 27.65 14.55 -5.46
CA SER A 27 26.93 15.82 -5.40
C SER A 27 26.69 16.21 -3.93
N LYS A 28 26.09 17.38 -3.71
CA LYS A 28 25.69 17.86 -2.39
C LYS A 28 24.24 18.35 -2.41
N THR A 29 23.54 18.20 -1.30
CA THR A 29 22.26 18.90 -1.08
C THR A 29 22.50 20.40 -0.93
N ARG A 30 21.45 21.22 -0.98
CA ARG A 30 21.49 22.67 -0.68
C ARG A 30 22.12 23.01 0.66
N ARG A 31 22.02 22.10 1.62
CA ARG A 31 22.61 22.22 2.96
C ARG A 31 24.07 21.78 3.03
N GLY A 32 24.61 21.20 1.96
CA GLY A 32 25.98 20.72 1.90
C GLY A 32 26.18 19.25 2.31
N VAL A 33 25.10 18.48 2.53
CA VAL A 33 25.20 17.03 2.82
C VAL A 33 25.73 16.33 1.58
N ARG A 34 26.83 15.58 1.72
CA ARG A 34 27.50 14.91 0.60
C ARG A 34 26.79 13.63 0.20
N PHE A 35 26.46 13.49 -1.08
CA PHE A 35 25.90 12.28 -1.67
C PHE A 35 26.87 11.68 -2.68
N ARG A 36 27.05 10.36 -2.66
CA ARG A 36 27.76 9.63 -3.71
C ARG A 36 26.98 8.42 -4.19
N VAL A 37 27.11 8.11 -5.47
CA VAL A 37 26.64 6.84 -6.04
C VAL A 37 27.85 6.05 -6.51
N TRP A 38 28.02 4.85 -5.98
CA TRP A 38 29.11 3.93 -6.23
C TRP A 38 28.64 2.77 -7.11
N SER A 39 29.45 2.37 -8.09
CA SER A 39 29.17 1.19 -8.91
C SER A 39 30.43 0.63 -9.55
N SER A 40 30.31 -0.58 -10.11
CA SER A 40 31.28 -1.09 -11.07
C SER A 40 31.38 -0.16 -12.30
N PRO A 41 32.51 -0.19 -13.04
CA PRO A 41 32.66 0.58 -14.28
C PRO A 41 31.52 0.36 -15.28
N ASP A 42 31.00 -0.85 -15.39
CA ASP A 42 29.93 -1.23 -16.33
C ASP A 42 28.58 -0.53 -16.06
N ASN A 43 28.37 -0.02 -14.85
CA ASN A 43 27.13 0.68 -14.47
C ASN A 43 27.31 2.19 -14.30
N LYS A 44 28.46 2.74 -14.72
CA LYS A 44 28.80 4.16 -14.58
C LYS A 44 27.71 5.08 -15.14
N ASP A 45 27.13 4.75 -16.29
CA ASP A 45 26.16 5.61 -16.98
C ASP A 45 24.84 5.76 -16.21
N LYS A 46 24.51 4.83 -15.31
CA LYS A 46 23.28 4.88 -14.50
C LYS A 46 23.39 5.76 -13.25
N ARG A 47 24.62 6.10 -12.83
CA ARG A 47 24.89 6.81 -11.57
C ARG A 47 24.37 8.24 -11.57
N GLY A 48 24.45 8.94 -12.70
CA GLY A 48 24.08 10.36 -12.78
C GLY A 48 22.59 10.60 -12.49
N PHE A 49 21.70 9.75 -13.00
CA PHE A 49 20.28 9.80 -12.67
C PHE A 49 20.06 9.53 -11.18
N ALA A 50 20.64 8.43 -10.69
CA ALA A 50 20.51 8.02 -9.29
C ALA A 50 20.91 9.15 -8.35
N LEU A 51 22.09 9.74 -8.56
CA LEU A 51 22.62 10.82 -7.73
C LEU A 51 21.70 12.06 -7.69
N LYS A 52 21.16 12.47 -8.85
CA LYS A 52 20.24 13.61 -8.95
C LYS A 52 18.93 13.33 -8.23
N ALA A 53 18.33 12.17 -8.48
CA ALA A 53 17.12 11.73 -7.80
C ALA A 53 17.35 11.68 -6.29
N SER A 54 18.53 11.17 -5.86
CA SER A 54 18.83 11.00 -4.45
C SER A 54 18.87 12.29 -3.66
N VAL A 55 19.58 13.28 -4.18
CA VAL A 55 19.65 14.61 -3.60
C VAL A 55 18.25 15.25 -3.54
N LYS A 56 17.48 15.11 -4.63
CA LYS A 56 16.12 15.68 -4.69
C LYS A 56 15.18 15.06 -3.67
N PHE A 57 15.23 13.75 -3.46
CA PHE A 57 14.39 13.07 -2.46
C PHE A 57 14.76 13.47 -1.04
N MET A 58 16.05 13.50 -0.70
CA MET A 58 16.53 13.94 0.60
C MET A 58 16.03 15.36 0.93
N GLU A 59 16.22 16.32 0.02
CA GLU A 59 15.74 17.71 0.22
C GLU A 59 14.21 17.81 0.35
N THR A 60 13.49 16.92 -0.33
CA THR A 60 12.02 16.88 -0.25
C THR A 60 11.57 16.36 1.11
N PHE A 61 12.23 15.33 1.64
CA PHE A 61 11.94 14.80 2.98
C PHE A 61 12.33 15.79 4.07
N GLU A 62 13.49 16.42 3.98
CA GLU A 62 13.92 17.46 4.92
C GLU A 62 12.85 18.57 5.02
N LYS A 63 12.37 19.05 3.86
CA LYS A 63 11.30 20.06 3.79
C LYS A 63 9.96 19.53 4.33
N TYR A 64 9.61 18.30 4.00
CA TYR A 64 8.32 17.72 4.39
C TYR A 64 8.27 17.42 5.88
N PHE A 65 9.30 16.85 6.48
CA PHE A 65 9.30 16.56 7.92
C PHE A 65 9.77 17.75 8.76
N GLY A 66 10.44 18.72 8.16
CA GLY A 66 11.09 19.82 8.88
C GLY A 66 12.23 19.31 9.77
N ILE A 67 12.91 18.25 9.33
CA ILE A 67 13.94 17.53 10.07
C ILE A 67 15.16 17.38 9.18
N ASN A 68 16.32 17.77 9.69
CA ASN A 68 17.21 18.63 8.92
C ASN A 68 18.70 18.30 9.18
N ASP A 69 19.08 17.77 10.34
CA ASP A 69 20.42 17.27 10.67
C ASP A 69 20.47 15.74 10.67
N VAL A 70 19.90 15.19 9.59
CA VAL A 70 19.67 13.77 9.33
C VAL A 70 20.96 13.05 8.92
N LEU A 71 21.81 13.60 8.05
CA LEU A 71 23.02 12.87 7.64
C LEU A 71 24.19 13.83 7.44
N LYS A 72 25.38 13.40 7.87
CA LYS A 72 26.64 14.07 7.47
C LYS A 72 27.00 13.74 6.01
N LYS A 73 26.70 12.51 5.58
CA LYS A 73 26.90 12.01 4.21
C LYS A 73 25.93 10.87 3.92
N GLN A 74 25.68 10.63 2.63
CA GLN A 74 24.99 9.44 2.14
C GLN A 74 25.74 8.83 0.96
N ASP A 75 26.06 7.55 1.05
CA ASP A 75 26.58 6.77 -0.06
C ASP A 75 25.49 5.78 -0.52
N LEU A 76 25.32 5.64 -1.83
CA LEU A 76 24.46 4.64 -2.46
C LEU A 76 25.37 3.73 -3.26
N VAL A 77 25.29 2.42 -3.09
CA VAL A 77 26.13 1.48 -3.84
C VAL A 77 25.32 0.44 -4.60
N ALA A 78 25.64 0.25 -5.87
CA ALA A 78 25.12 -0.81 -6.70
C ALA A 78 26.03 -2.05 -6.62
N VAL A 79 25.59 -3.10 -5.95
CA VAL A 79 26.35 -4.35 -5.80
C VAL A 79 25.81 -5.44 -6.75
N PRO A 80 26.71 -6.21 -7.42
CA PRO A 80 26.30 -7.37 -8.20
C PRO A 80 25.85 -8.48 -7.25
N GLN A 81 24.63 -9.00 -7.45
CA GLN A 81 23.99 -10.04 -6.64
C GLN A 81 23.69 -9.61 -5.19
N PHE A 82 22.60 -8.86 -5.03
CA PHE A 82 21.98 -8.63 -3.73
C PHE A 82 20.72 -9.50 -3.61
N GLY A 83 20.53 -10.19 -2.47
CA GLY A 83 19.38 -11.07 -2.24
C GLY A 83 18.04 -10.33 -2.06
N SER A 84 18.09 -9.00 -2.04
CA SER A 84 16.94 -8.09 -1.97
C SER A 84 17.09 -6.99 -3.03
N GLY A 85 16.08 -6.15 -3.24
CA GLY A 85 16.19 -5.02 -4.17
C GLY A 85 17.14 -3.93 -3.66
N ALA A 86 17.05 -3.59 -2.37
CA ALA A 86 17.89 -2.63 -1.69
C ALA A 86 17.96 -2.91 -0.17
N MET A 87 18.93 -2.32 0.52
CA MET A 87 19.04 -2.31 1.98
C MET A 87 19.51 -0.95 2.48
N GLU A 88 18.84 -0.46 3.51
CA GLU A 88 18.87 0.91 4.01
C GLU A 88 19.99 1.24 5.00
N ASN A 89 21.12 0.55 4.93
CA ASN A 89 22.22 0.75 5.88
C ASN A 89 22.58 2.24 6.02
N TRP A 90 22.70 2.70 7.27
CA TRP A 90 22.82 4.13 7.58
C TRP A 90 24.07 4.73 6.93
N GLY A 91 23.87 5.74 6.08
CA GLY A 91 24.96 6.40 5.38
C GLY A 91 25.56 5.59 4.23
N LEU A 92 25.14 4.35 3.98
CA LEU A 92 25.64 3.46 2.92
C LEU A 92 24.54 2.52 2.40
N THR A 93 23.53 3.06 1.72
CA THR A 93 22.44 2.25 1.15
C THR A 93 22.99 1.34 0.06
N THR A 94 22.65 0.05 0.10
CA THR A 94 23.03 -0.92 -0.94
C THR A 94 21.85 -1.24 -1.85
N TYR A 95 22.13 -1.45 -3.14
CA TYR A 95 21.15 -1.75 -4.19
C TYR A 95 21.65 -2.90 -5.04
N SER A 96 20.75 -3.76 -5.51
CA SER A 96 21.12 -4.73 -6.53
C SER A 96 21.43 -4.00 -7.85
N SER A 97 22.48 -4.39 -8.55
CA SER A 97 22.93 -3.75 -9.80
C SER A 97 21.85 -3.57 -10.91
N PRO A 98 20.87 -4.46 -11.14
CA PRO A 98 19.77 -4.20 -12.08
C PRO A 98 18.71 -3.22 -11.54
N ASP A 99 18.73 -2.97 -10.24
CA ASP A 99 17.66 -2.39 -9.43
C ASP A 99 18.01 -0.97 -8.95
N LEU A 100 18.60 -0.16 -9.83
CA LEU A 100 18.73 1.30 -9.68
C LEU A 100 17.56 2.14 -10.28
N PRO A 101 16.29 1.68 -10.38
CA PRO A 101 15.20 2.56 -10.82
C PRO A 101 14.83 3.57 -9.72
N GLU A 102 14.18 4.63 -10.15
CA GLU A 102 13.71 5.76 -9.33
C GLU A 102 12.96 5.34 -8.06
N VAL A 103 12.13 4.29 -8.15
CA VAL A 103 11.33 3.78 -7.03
C VAL A 103 12.20 3.17 -5.93
N LEU A 104 13.25 2.44 -6.28
CA LEU A 104 14.14 1.84 -5.28
C LEU A 104 15.04 2.90 -4.66
N LEU A 105 15.51 3.86 -5.47
CA LEU A 105 16.24 5.03 -4.97
C LEU A 105 15.41 5.83 -3.97
N PHE A 106 14.14 6.08 -4.29
CA PHE A 106 13.20 6.71 -3.36
C PHE A 106 13.06 5.90 -2.07
N ALA A 107 12.97 4.56 -2.18
CA ALA A 107 12.87 3.64 -1.04
C ALA A 107 14.07 3.76 -0.13
N GLY A 108 15.26 3.48 -0.68
CA GLY A 108 16.49 3.47 0.07
C GLY A 108 16.80 4.80 0.74
N ILE A 109 16.45 5.92 0.10
CA ILE A 109 16.73 7.26 0.65
C ILE A 109 15.69 7.68 1.66
N PHE A 110 14.42 7.34 1.45
CA PHE A 110 13.42 7.49 2.50
C PHE A 110 13.82 6.67 3.73
N TYR A 111 14.27 5.44 3.53
CA TYR A 111 14.72 4.58 4.61
C TYR A 111 15.91 5.18 5.35
N THR A 112 16.94 5.64 4.63
CA THR A 112 18.09 6.28 5.29
C THR A 112 17.76 7.66 5.88
N PHE A 113 16.77 8.37 5.35
CA PHE A 113 16.23 9.58 5.99
C PHE A 113 15.56 9.23 7.32
N CYS A 114 14.74 8.18 7.35
CA CYS A 114 14.08 7.74 8.58
C CYS A 114 15.06 7.16 9.60
N SER A 115 16.09 6.42 9.17
CA SER A 115 17.20 5.92 10.00
C SER A 115 18.25 7.01 10.21
N SER A 116 17.89 8.17 10.77
CA SER A 116 18.81 9.30 10.92
C SER A 116 18.77 9.90 12.33
N PRO A 117 19.76 10.71 12.77
CA PRO A 117 19.95 11.11 14.16
C PRO A 117 18.93 12.12 14.66
N ASP A 118 18.38 12.99 13.82
CA ASP A 118 17.25 13.85 14.25
C ASP A 118 15.89 13.16 14.14
N LEU A 119 15.92 11.97 13.54
CA LEU A 119 14.80 11.08 13.44
C LEU A 119 15.12 9.86 14.31
N PRO A 120 14.24 8.90 14.36
CA PRO A 120 14.50 7.72 15.15
C PRO A 120 15.28 6.59 14.52
N ASP A 121 15.90 5.81 15.40
CA ASP A 121 15.87 4.35 15.30
C ASP A 121 14.50 3.75 15.70
N VAL A 122 13.39 4.39 15.31
CA VAL A 122 12.00 3.89 15.40
C VAL A 122 11.76 2.89 14.31
N LEU A 123 12.81 2.15 14.05
CA LEU A 123 12.99 1.49 12.81
C LEU A 123 13.63 0.13 12.98
N LEU A 124 13.94 -0.35 14.21
CA LEU A 124 14.00 -1.79 14.52
C LEU A 124 14.40 -2.10 15.98
N PHE A 125 13.62 -3.00 16.61
CA PHE A 125 13.82 -3.77 17.85
C PHE A 125 13.49 -3.10 19.20
N ALA A 126 12.23 -3.17 19.65
CA ALA A 126 11.96 -3.25 21.07
C ALA A 126 12.37 -4.65 21.59
N ASP A 127 12.99 -4.68 22.75
CA ASP A 127 13.51 -5.85 23.45
C ASP A 127 12.43 -6.95 23.58
N GLY A 128 12.74 -8.18 23.19
CA GLY A 128 11.90 -9.37 23.44
C GLY A 128 10.59 -9.51 22.64
N ASP A 129 10.09 -8.44 22.03
CA ASP A 129 8.88 -8.42 21.20
C ASP A 129 9.18 -7.74 19.85
N LEU A 130 9.27 -8.55 18.79
CA LEU A 130 9.47 -8.10 17.41
C LEU A 130 8.19 -7.43 16.83
N GLU A 131 7.65 -6.45 17.55
CA GLU A 131 6.53 -5.63 17.11
C GLU A 131 6.99 -4.61 16.07
N LEU A 132 6.47 -4.78 14.84
CA LEU A 132 6.23 -3.86 13.72
C LEU A 132 7.15 -2.69 13.40
N VAL A 133 8.29 -2.56 14.03
CA VAL A 133 9.08 -1.35 13.90
C VAL A 133 10.18 -1.50 12.87
N GLY A 134 10.44 -2.70 12.33
CA GLY A 134 11.07 -2.85 11.00
C GLY A 134 10.09 -2.89 9.83
N ARG A 135 8.79 -2.66 10.09
CA ARG A 135 7.70 -2.97 9.15
C ARG A 135 6.82 -1.76 8.83
N VAL A 136 7.01 -0.60 9.46
CA VAL A 136 6.36 0.68 9.07
C VAL A 136 6.98 1.27 7.79
N HIS A 137 8.19 0.86 7.43
CA HIS A 137 9.03 1.60 6.47
C HIS A 137 8.58 1.41 5.03
N PRO A 138 8.34 0.19 4.55
CA PRO A 138 7.75 0.03 3.21
C PRO A 138 6.28 0.46 3.13
N ASN A 139 5.63 0.72 4.25
CA ASN A 139 4.27 1.23 4.28
C ASN A 139 4.22 2.76 4.04
N MET A 140 5.24 3.49 4.49
CA MET A 140 5.36 4.92 4.22
C MET A 140 5.58 5.24 2.73
N MET A 141 6.12 4.31 1.96
CA MET A 141 6.17 4.35 0.50
C MET A 141 4.78 4.58 -0.12
N GLY A 142 3.77 3.85 0.36
CA GLY A 142 2.38 4.02 -0.08
C GLY A 142 1.77 5.38 0.26
N ILE A 143 2.26 6.03 1.31
CA ILE A 143 1.84 7.38 1.70
C ILE A 143 2.40 8.41 0.71
N TYR A 144 3.66 8.29 0.29
CA TYR A 144 4.29 9.24 -0.63
C TYR A 144 3.98 9.04 -2.11
N CYS A 145 3.48 7.86 -2.51
CA CYS A 145 2.98 7.64 -3.87
C CYS A 145 1.80 8.55 -4.25
N ARG A 146 1.02 9.09 -3.29
CA ARG A 146 -0.07 10.04 -3.60
C ARG A 146 0.42 11.47 -3.89
N PRO A 147 1.27 12.09 -3.06
CA PRO A 147 1.83 13.41 -3.35
C PRO A 147 2.78 13.45 -4.54
N LEU A 148 3.51 12.35 -4.83
CA LEU A 148 4.51 12.28 -5.90
C LEU A 148 3.98 11.67 -7.22
N GLN A 149 2.66 11.71 -7.47
CA GLN A 149 2.03 11.27 -8.73
C GLN A 149 2.17 9.77 -9.10
N HIS A 150 2.75 8.91 -8.25
CA HIS A 150 2.85 7.46 -8.48
C HIS A 150 1.70 6.65 -7.86
N LYS A 151 0.46 7.12 -7.98
CA LYS A 151 -0.72 6.42 -7.46
C LYS A 151 -0.88 4.99 -8.02
N ASP A 152 -0.32 4.69 -9.19
CA ASP A 152 -0.37 3.38 -9.85
C ASP A 152 0.30 2.29 -9.01
N LEU A 153 1.50 2.58 -8.50
CA LEU A 153 2.28 1.63 -7.68
C LEU A 153 1.58 1.33 -6.36
N PHE A 154 0.93 2.34 -5.77
CA PHE A 154 0.15 2.17 -4.55
C PHE A 154 -1.03 1.23 -4.76
N VAL A 155 -1.78 1.41 -5.84
CA VAL A 155 -2.96 0.58 -6.13
C VAL A 155 -2.58 -0.86 -6.47
N HIS A 156 -1.50 -1.08 -7.23
CA HIS A 156 -0.99 -2.43 -7.46
C HIS A 156 -0.56 -3.10 -6.14
N GLY A 157 0.12 -2.37 -5.24
CA GLY A 157 0.48 -2.88 -3.91
C GLY A 157 -0.74 -3.23 -3.04
N ASN A 158 -1.81 -2.43 -3.13
CA ASN A 158 -3.07 -2.63 -2.42
C ASN A 158 -3.78 -3.93 -2.85
N ASP A 159 -3.97 -4.15 -4.15
CA ASP A 159 -4.62 -5.38 -4.66
C ASP A 159 -3.81 -6.63 -4.30
N ALA A 160 -2.49 -6.56 -4.48
CA ALA A 160 -1.58 -7.64 -4.18
C ALA A 160 -1.62 -8.04 -2.69
N SER A 161 -1.71 -7.06 -1.78
CA SER A 161 -1.84 -7.34 -0.36
C SER A 161 -3.24 -7.84 -0.01
N MET A 162 -4.31 -7.30 -0.59
CA MET A 162 -5.68 -7.82 -0.41
C MET A 162 -5.78 -9.28 -0.86
N ARG A 163 -5.14 -9.67 -1.97
CA ARG A 163 -5.11 -11.07 -2.40
C ARG A 163 -4.45 -11.96 -1.35
N LYS A 164 -3.27 -11.58 -0.83
CA LYS A 164 -2.59 -12.34 0.23
C LYS A 164 -3.42 -12.38 1.52
N ASP A 165 -4.03 -11.26 1.88
CA ASP A 165 -4.75 -11.08 3.15
C ASP A 165 -6.14 -11.75 3.17
N SER A 166 -6.66 -12.12 2.00
CA SER A 166 -7.91 -12.89 1.84
C SER A 166 -7.77 -14.39 2.15
N LEU A 167 -6.54 -14.88 2.33
CA LEU A 167 -6.26 -16.29 2.60
C LEU A 167 -6.35 -16.60 4.10
N ALA A 168 -6.79 -17.82 4.44
CA ALA A 168 -6.78 -18.31 5.82
C ALA A 168 -5.38 -18.37 6.44
N ALA A 169 -4.34 -18.47 5.59
CA ALA A 169 -2.93 -18.44 5.98
C ALA A 169 -2.34 -17.02 6.07
N SER A 170 -3.16 -15.96 6.01
CA SER A 170 -2.70 -14.60 6.28
C SER A 170 -2.22 -14.45 7.74
N ARG A 171 -1.67 -13.29 8.07
CA ARG A 171 -1.29 -12.88 9.41
C ARG A 171 -1.73 -11.43 9.67
N PRO A 172 -1.92 -11.03 10.94
CA PRO A 172 -2.04 -9.63 11.31
C PRO A 172 -0.84 -8.82 10.84
N LEU A 173 -1.03 -7.51 10.68
CA LEU A 173 0.08 -6.62 10.35
C LEU A 173 1.13 -6.69 11.48
N SER A 174 0.68 -6.51 12.73
CA SER A 174 1.48 -6.70 13.94
C SER A 174 1.31 -8.11 14.48
N SER A 175 2.38 -8.90 14.40
CA SER A 175 2.42 -10.28 14.87
C SER A 175 3.76 -10.56 15.52
N ILE A 176 3.73 -11.33 16.61
CA ILE A 176 4.93 -11.82 17.28
C ILE A 176 5.70 -12.74 16.32
N VAL A 177 7.03 -12.60 16.34
CA VAL A 177 7.98 -13.49 15.67
C VAL A 177 8.79 -14.15 16.77
N ASP A 178 8.66 -15.46 16.90
CA ASP A 178 9.19 -16.21 18.04
C ASP A 178 10.63 -16.70 17.77
N ILE A 179 10.95 -16.99 16.51
CA ILE A 179 12.26 -17.53 16.11
C ILE A 179 12.83 -16.81 14.89
N ALA A 180 14.17 -16.76 14.81
CA ALA A 180 14.88 -16.03 13.76
C ALA A 180 14.50 -16.45 12.32
N THR A 181 14.12 -17.71 12.11
CA THR A 181 13.72 -18.22 10.79
C THR A 181 12.37 -17.70 10.30
N GLU A 182 11.54 -17.15 11.19
CA GLU A 182 10.26 -16.50 10.82
C GLU A 182 10.44 -15.03 10.43
N ILE A 183 11.61 -14.43 10.71
CA ILE A 183 11.89 -13.03 10.38
C ILE A 183 11.72 -12.74 8.88
N PRO A 184 12.26 -13.55 7.94
CA PRO A 184 12.05 -13.35 6.50
C PRO A 184 10.58 -13.40 6.09
N GLU A 185 9.75 -14.24 6.73
CA GLU A 185 8.33 -14.40 6.39
C GLU A 185 7.50 -13.14 6.69
N ALA A 186 8.02 -12.30 7.59
CA ALA A 186 7.44 -11.01 7.87
C ALA A 186 7.67 -9.97 6.77
N PHE A 187 8.68 -10.16 5.90
CA PHE A 187 8.95 -9.24 4.80
C PHE A 187 8.10 -9.60 3.58
N ASP A 188 6.80 -9.34 3.68
CA ASP A 188 5.82 -9.77 2.69
C ASP A 188 4.81 -8.68 2.29
N LYS A 189 3.88 -9.03 1.40
CA LYS A 189 2.81 -8.12 0.94
C LYS A 189 1.92 -7.58 2.07
N ILE A 190 1.84 -8.24 3.23
CA ILE A 190 1.09 -7.70 4.38
C ILE A 190 1.87 -6.55 4.99
N SER A 191 3.16 -6.76 5.26
CA SER A 191 3.99 -5.71 5.84
C SER A 191 4.26 -4.52 4.93
N TYR A 192 4.13 -4.66 3.61
CA TYR A 192 4.42 -3.60 2.65
C TYR A 192 3.13 -2.99 2.05
N GLY A 193 2.23 -3.82 1.53
CA GLY A 193 1.03 -3.34 0.83
C GLY A 193 -0.13 -3.00 1.77
N LYS A 194 -0.41 -3.89 2.75
CA LYS A 194 -1.52 -3.66 3.71
C LYS A 194 -1.20 -2.47 4.61
N GLY A 195 -0.02 -2.43 5.23
CA GLY A 195 0.28 -1.33 6.13
C GLY A 195 0.34 0.03 5.41
N GLY A 196 0.84 0.08 4.17
CA GLY A 196 0.88 1.32 3.39
C GLY A 196 -0.51 1.79 3.00
N SER A 197 -1.39 0.84 2.69
CA SER A 197 -2.80 1.12 2.46
C SER A 197 -3.53 1.63 3.71
N ILE A 198 -3.26 1.04 4.88
CA ILE A 198 -3.82 1.48 6.16
C ILE A 198 -3.35 2.90 6.51
N LEU A 199 -2.06 3.20 6.35
CA LEU A 199 -1.54 4.55 6.61
C LEU A 199 -2.12 5.59 5.64
N ALA A 200 -2.28 5.23 4.36
CA ALA A 200 -2.93 6.10 3.38
C ALA A 200 -4.41 6.35 3.70
N MET A 201 -5.13 5.31 4.14
CA MET A 201 -6.51 5.41 4.62
C MET A 201 -6.60 6.31 5.86
N MET A 202 -5.69 6.14 6.82
CA MET A 202 -5.63 6.97 8.03
C MET A 202 -5.34 8.43 7.71
N ARG A 203 -4.42 8.71 6.78
CA ARG A 203 -4.18 10.07 6.27
C ARG A 203 -5.46 10.69 5.70
N ASP A 204 -6.24 9.93 4.94
CA ASP A 204 -7.51 10.42 4.38
C ASP A 204 -8.57 10.68 5.47
N VAL A 205 -8.54 9.93 6.57
CA VAL A 205 -9.43 10.12 7.73
C VAL A 205 -9.03 11.35 8.54
N VAL A 206 -7.75 11.47 8.94
CA VAL A 206 -7.31 12.54 9.85
C VAL A 206 -6.98 13.85 9.11
N GLY A 207 -6.75 13.78 7.81
CA GLY A 207 -6.30 14.89 6.96
C GLY A 207 -4.78 15.04 6.93
N GLU A 208 -4.25 15.53 5.80
CA GLU A 208 -2.80 15.65 5.54
C GLU A 208 -2.03 16.40 6.64
N GLN A 209 -2.59 17.51 7.14
CA GLN A 209 -1.91 18.33 8.15
C GLN A 209 -1.77 17.60 9.49
N ASN A 210 -2.86 17.00 9.97
CA ASN A 210 -2.87 16.20 11.20
C ASN A 210 -1.96 14.97 11.04
N PHE A 211 -2.04 14.29 9.89
CA PHE A 211 -1.20 13.14 9.59
C PHE A 211 0.28 13.52 9.66
N ARG A 212 0.68 14.59 8.95
CA ARG A 212 2.05 15.09 8.96
C ARG A 212 2.52 15.49 10.36
N LYS A 213 1.68 16.22 11.11
CA LYS A 213 1.98 16.63 12.51
C LYS A 213 2.20 15.41 13.40
N ALA A 214 1.35 14.39 13.30
CA ALA A 214 1.46 13.14 14.06
C ALA A 214 2.74 12.39 13.74
N ILE A 215 3.06 12.22 12.46
CA ILE A 215 4.31 11.56 12.04
C ILE A 215 5.52 12.35 12.52
N ILE A 216 5.55 13.68 12.41
CA ILE A 216 6.66 14.50 12.93
C ILE A 216 6.79 14.35 14.45
N ASN A 217 5.68 14.35 15.19
CA ASN A 217 5.69 14.16 16.65
C ASN A 217 6.25 12.78 17.02
N TYR A 218 5.75 11.73 16.37
CA TYR A 218 6.23 10.36 16.54
C TYR A 218 7.73 10.26 16.28
N LEU A 219 8.19 10.80 15.15
CA LEU A 219 9.59 10.77 14.77
C LEU A 219 10.49 11.56 15.72
N LYS A 220 10.04 12.69 16.27
CA LYS A 220 10.83 13.43 17.26
C LYS A 220 10.90 12.71 18.61
N LYS A 221 9.76 12.18 19.07
CA LYS A 221 9.60 11.61 20.41
C LYS A 221 10.47 10.38 20.64
N PHE A 222 10.61 9.57 19.60
CA PHE A 222 11.31 8.30 19.68
C PHE A 222 12.67 8.35 18.96
N SER A 223 13.22 9.53 18.70
CA SER A 223 14.56 9.69 18.14
C SER A 223 15.61 8.87 18.94
N PHE A 224 16.45 8.07 18.25
CA PHE A 224 17.40 7.09 18.84
C PHE A 224 16.82 6.06 19.82
N LYS A 225 15.52 5.77 19.73
CA LYS A 225 14.83 4.79 20.56
C LYS A 225 14.01 3.88 19.67
N THR A 226 13.61 2.76 20.25
CA THR A 226 12.70 1.82 19.61
C THR A 226 11.26 2.18 19.99
N ALA A 227 10.31 1.70 19.18
CA ALA A 227 8.88 1.91 19.40
C ALA A 227 8.12 0.61 19.15
N SER A 228 6.84 0.63 19.53
CA SER A 228 5.85 -0.41 19.24
C SER A 228 4.80 0.08 18.24
N THR A 229 3.88 -0.80 17.83
CA THR A 229 2.75 -0.37 16.96
C THR A 229 1.85 0.65 17.66
N GLU A 230 1.63 0.47 18.96
CA GLU A 230 0.76 1.34 19.74
C GLU A 230 1.33 2.73 19.95
N ASP A 231 2.66 2.85 20.01
CA ASP A 231 3.34 4.14 20.18
C ASP A 231 3.05 5.10 19.02
N MET A 232 2.96 4.57 17.80
CA MET A 232 2.55 5.35 16.63
C MET A 232 1.12 5.86 16.81
N TRP A 233 0.18 5.00 17.21
CA TRP A 233 -1.20 5.42 17.41
C TRP A 233 -1.38 6.42 18.55
N LYS A 234 -0.63 6.25 19.65
CA LYS A 234 -0.58 7.22 20.75
C LYS A 234 -0.05 8.57 20.28
N ALA A 235 0.98 8.60 19.44
CA ALA A 235 1.51 9.84 18.86
C ALA A 235 0.50 10.55 17.94
N PHE A 236 -0.37 9.80 17.26
CA PHE A 236 -1.52 10.36 16.58
C PHE A 236 -2.53 10.95 17.56
N ASP A 237 -2.96 10.21 18.58
CA ASP A 237 -3.93 10.69 19.58
C ASP A 237 -3.49 11.98 20.30
N GLU A 238 -2.19 12.14 20.52
CA GLU A 238 -1.55 13.34 21.09
C GLU A 238 -1.65 14.58 20.19
N THR A 239 -1.78 14.40 18.87
CA THR A 239 -1.62 15.49 17.89
C THR A 239 -2.85 15.76 17.03
N ILE A 240 -3.73 14.78 16.84
CA ILE A 240 -4.95 14.95 16.06
C ILE A 240 -5.92 15.85 16.82
N ASP A 241 -6.34 16.91 16.14
CA ASP A 241 -7.30 17.87 16.64
C ASP A 241 -8.56 17.85 15.76
N HIS A 242 -9.73 17.92 16.38
CA HIS A 242 -11.04 18.07 15.72
C HIS A 242 -11.46 16.98 14.70
N VAL A 243 -10.86 15.78 14.76
CA VAL A 243 -11.30 14.63 13.94
C VAL A 243 -12.35 13.81 14.70
N LYS A 244 -13.55 13.69 14.12
CA LYS A 244 -14.62 12.86 14.67
C LYS A 244 -14.44 11.40 14.27
N GLY A 245 -14.52 10.51 15.24
CA GLY A 245 -14.46 9.07 15.06
C GLY A 245 -15.83 8.44 14.78
N PRO A 246 -15.88 7.10 14.80
CA PRO A 246 -17.06 6.30 14.47
C PRO A 246 -18.31 6.65 15.30
N THR A 247 -18.13 6.99 16.59
CA THR A 247 -19.22 7.35 17.51
C THR A 247 -19.60 8.83 17.50
N GLY A 248 -18.98 9.64 16.62
CA GLY A 248 -19.11 11.10 16.61
C GLY A 248 -18.27 11.83 17.67
N ALA A 249 -17.69 11.10 18.65
CA ALA A 249 -16.70 11.61 19.59
C ALA A 249 -15.33 11.84 18.92
N LYS A 250 -14.33 12.33 19.66
CA LYS A 250 -12.95 12.42 19.15
C LYS A 250 -12.48 11.03 18.69
N LEU A 251 -11.89 10.96 17.49
CA LEU A 251 -11.31 9.72 16.98
C LEU A 251 -10.22 9.21 17.93
N ASN A 252 -10.34 7.95 18.34
CA ASN A 252 -9.32 7.22 19.10
C ASN A 252 -8.48 6.39 18.12
N MET A 253 -7.29 6.87 17.79
CA MET A 253 -6.39 6.24 16.84
C MET A 253 -5.78 4.96 17.39
N LEU A 254 -5.59 4.84 18.69
CA LEU A 254 -5.14 3.60 19.29
C LEU A 254 -6.13 2.46 19.06
N ASP A 255 -7.42 2.66 19.35
CA ASP A 255 -8.43 1.64 19.08
C ASP A 255 -8.59 1.41 17.57
N PHE A 256 -8.81 2.49 16.80
CA PHE A 256 -9.00 2.39 15.35
C PHE A 256 -7.81 1.70 14.67
N GLY A 257 -6.58 2.11 14.98
CA GLY A 257 -5.37 1.52 14.41
C GLY A 257 -5.18 0.05 14.78
N ASN A 258 -5.52 -0.34 16.02
CA ASN A 258 -5.43 -1.72 16.48
C ASN A 258 -6.39 -2.66 15.73
N GLN A 259 -7.58 -2.17 15.33
CA GLN A 259 -8.50 -2.96 14.50
C GLN A 259 -7.88 -3.37 13.17
N TRP A 260 -7.03 -2.53 12.58
CA TRP A 260 -6.39 -2.79 11.30
C TRP A 260 -5.02 -3.47 11.43
N SER A 261 -4.34 -3.31 12.57
CA SER A 261 -2.99 -3.85 12.79
C SER A 261 -2.97 -5.21 13.50
N LYS A 262 -3.86 -5.45 14.46
CA LYS A 262 -3.82 -6.63 15.36
C LYS A 262 -4.65 -7.83 14.89
N GLN A 263 -5.41 -7.70 13.81
CA GLN A 263 -6.11 -8.82 13.18
C GLN A 263 -5.78 -8.95 11.69
N MET A 264 -5.84 -10.18 11.18
CA MET A 264 -5.68 -10.50 9.77
C MET A 264 -6.93 -10.17 8.96
N GLY A 265 -6.78 -10.13 7.64
CA GLY A 265 -7.88 -9.89 6.72
C GLY A 265 -8.32 -8.43 6.68
N PHE A 266 -9.39 -8.23 5.92
CA PHE A 266 -10.04 -6.94 5.67
C PHE A 266 -11.54 -7.19 5.36
N PRO A 267 -12.38 -6.15 5.44
CA PRO A 267 -13.81 -6.33 5.24
C PRO A 267 -14.21 -6.34 3.75
N LEU A 268 -15.28 -7.09 3.48
CA LEU A 268 -16.19 -6.90 2.36
C LEU A 268 -17.36 -6.04 2.88
N VAL A 269 -17.58 -4.89 2.26
CA VAL A 269 -18.74 -4.03 2.49
C VAL A 269 -19.80 -4.37 1.47
N THR A 270 -20.98 -4.79 1.93
CA THR A 270 -22.12 -5.13 1.07
C THR A 270 -23.15 -4.01 1.11
N ILE A 271 -23.52 -3.50 -0.07
CA ILE A 271 -24.45 -2.41 -0.27
C ILE A 271 -25.72 -2.97 -0.92
N GLU A 272 -26.83 -2.91 -0.19
CA GLU A 272 -28.12 -3.47 -0.61
C GLU A 272 -29.19 -2.37 -0.68
N SER A 273 -30.06 -2.44 -1.67
CA SER A 273 -31.22 -1.57 -1.77
C SER A 273 -32.14 -1.81 -0.58
N PHE A 274 -32.40 -0.78 0.22
CA PHE A 274 -33.30 -0.88 1.37
C PHE A 274 -34.71 -0.40 1.03
N ASN A 275 -34.81 0.77 0.40
CA ASN A 275 -36.06 1.33 -0.10
C ASN A 275 -35.81 2.25 -1.30
N SER A 276 -36.81 3.04 -1.70
CA SER A 276 -36.73 3.93 -2.86
C SER A 276 -35.73 5.08 -2.74
N SER A 277 -35.20 5.34 -1.54
CA SER A 277 -34.36 6.49 -1.23
C SER A 277 -33.11 6.15 -0.41
N ALA A 278 -32.90 4.88 -0.06
CA ALA A 278 -31.82 4.48 0.82
C ALA A 278 -31.25 3.10 0.47
N VAL A 279 -29.95 2.96 0.71
CA VAL A 279 -29.23 1.67 0.71
C VAL A 279 -28.81 1.32 2.13
N LYS A 280 -28.79 0.04 2.44
CA LYS A 280 -28.28 -0.54 3.68
C LYS A 280 -26.85 -1.04 3.44
N LEU A 281 -25.96 -0.75 4.37
CA LEU A 281 -24.56 -1.20 4.31
C LEU A 281 -24.28 -2.15 5.47
N THR A 282 -23.60 -3.25 5.15
CA THR A 282 -23.15 -4.25 6.12
C THR A 282 -21.71 -4.65 5.85
N GLN A 283 -21.06 -5.26 6.84
CA GLN A 283 -19.67 -5.73 6.72
C GLN A 283 -19.52 -7.20 7.14
N GLU A 284 -18.66 -7.91 6.41
CA GLU A 284 -18.14 -9.22 6.80
C GLU A 284 -16.66 -9.31 6.43
N ARG A 285 -15.93 -10.29 6.99
CA ARG A 285 -14.54 -10.52 6.56
C ARG A 285 -14.53 -11.09 5.14
N TYR A 286 -13.77 -10.47 4.23
CA TYR A 286 -13.53 -11.05 2.91
C TYR A 286 -12.58 -12.24 3.02
N MET A 287 -12.98 -13.39 2.46
CA MET A 287 -12.20 -14.62 2.41
C MET A 287 -12.29 -15.22 1.01
N LEU A 288 -11.15 -15.44 0.34
CA LEU A 288 -11.14 -16.06 -0.99
C LEU A 288 -11.69 -17.49 -0.95
N TYR A 289 -11.48 -18.19 0.17
CA TYR A 289 -12.04 -19.51 0.44
C TYR A 289 -12.82 -19.44 1.75
N PRO A 290 -14.14 -19.15 1.73
CA PRO A 290 -14.95 -18.95 2.94
C PRO A 290 -14.96 -20.14 3.91
N SER A 291 -14.77 -21.36 3.39
CA SER A 291 -14.69 -22.59 4.18
C SER A 291 -13.31 -22.87 4.80
N ALA A 292 -12.27 -22.11 4.42
CA ALA A 292 -10.92 -22.33 4.91
C ALA A 292 -10.75 -21.80 6.35
N LEU A 293 -10.24 -22.65 7.24
CA LEU A 293 -10.03 -22.29 8.64
C LEU A 293 -8.66 -21.63 8.85
N PRO A 294 -8.59 -20.44 9.49
CA PRO A 294 -7.33 -19.85 9.88
C PRO A 294 -6.55 -20.73 10.87
N LEU A 295 -5.25 -20.43 11.01
CA LEU A 295 -4.41 -21.02 12.07
C LEU A 295 -5.07 -20.80 13.43
N LYS A 296 -4.96 -21.79 14.33
CA LYS A 296 -5.64 -21.79 15.63
C LYS A 296 -5.42 -20.49 16.43
N LYS A 297 -4.18 -19.96 16.42
CA LYS A 297 -3.81 -18.72 17.11
C LYS A 297 -4.55 -17.46 16.63
N TYR A 298 -5.21 -17.53 15.48
CA TYR A 298 -5.93 -16.40 14.88
C TYR A 298 -7.44 -16.63 14.75
N ARG A 299 -8.00 -17.71 15.28
CA ARG A 299 -9.43 -17.99 15.15
C ARG A 299 -10.32 -17.09 16.02
N SER A 300 -9.76 -16.47 17.05
CA SER A 300 -10.49 -15.63 18.01
C SER A 300 -9.86 -14.23 18.10
N PRO A 301 -9.98 -13.38 17.07
CA PRO A 301 -9.44 -12.02 17.12
C PRO A 301 -10.25 -11.14 18.09
N ILE A 302 -9.57 -10.18 18.71
CA ILE A 302 -10.15 -9.24 19.69
C ILE A 302 -11.39 -8.53 19.13
N TYR A 303 -11.32 -8.10 17.86
CA TYR A 303 -12.38 -7.36 17.19
C TYR A 303 -13.31 -8.24 16.34
N ARG A 304 -13.26 -9.57 16.51
CA ARG A 304 -14.15 -10.53 15.82
C ARG A 304 -14.20 -10.38 14.29
N TYR A 305 -13.11 -9.91 13.67
CA TYR A 305 -13.06 -9.56 12.24
C TYR A 305 -14.13 -8.54 11.81
N LYS A 306 -14.32 -7.52 12.66
CA LYS A 306 -15.08 -6.32 12.36
C LYS A 306 -14.15 -5.12 12.47
N TRP A 307 -14.46 -4.08 11.72
CA TRP A 307 -13.70 -2.84 11.65
C TRP A 307 -14.66 -1.65 11.66
N ASP A 308 -14.25 -0.54 12.25
CA ASP A 308 -14.85 0.75 11.93
C ASP A 308 -14.31 1.16 10.57
N ILE A 309 -15.17 1.19 9.55
CA ILE A 309 -14.74 1.37 8.17
C ILE A 309 -15.06 2.81 7.75
N PRO A 310 -14.05 3.64 7.44
CA PRO A 310 -14.30 4.92 6.80
C PRO A 310 -14.71 4.67 5.35
N LEU A 311 -15.91 5.10 5.00
CA LEU A 311 -16.46 5.03 3.64
C LEU A 311 -16.40 6.40 2.99
N TRP A 312 -16.03 6.44 1.71
CA TRP A 312 -15.99 7.66 0.91
C TRP A 312 -16.88 7.50 -0.30
N TYR A 313 -17.91 8.34 -0.39
CA TYR A 313 -18.85 8.36 -1.51
C TYR A 313 -19.06 9.76 -2.02
N GLU A 314 -19.43 9.88 -3.28
CA GLU A 314 -19.71 11.16 -3.92
C GLU A 314 -21.21 11.40 -4.00
N LYS A 315 -21.67 12.59 -3.57
CA LYS A 315 -23.08 13.01 -3.65
C LYS A 315 -23.11 14.48 -4.07
N LYS A 316 -23.72 14.74 -5.23
CA LYS A 316 -23.83 16.08 -5.86
C LYS A 316 -22.46 16.74 -6.10
N GLY A 317 -21.50 15.99 -6.65
CA GLY A 317 -20.15 16.49 -6.98
C GLY A 317 -19.27 16.80 -5.76
N LYS A 318 -19.64 16.32 -4.57
CA LYS A 318 -18.89 16.48 -3.33
C LYS A 318 -18.59 15.12 -2.73
N LEU A 319 -17.34 14.96 -2.29
CA LEU A 319 -16.90 13.79 -1.55
C LEU A 319 -17.39 13.90 -0.09
N HIS A 320 -18.04 12.85 0.39
CA HIS A 320 -18.49 12.71 1.77
C HIS A 320 -17.79 11.54 2.43
N GLN A 321 -17.52 11.66 3.74
CA GLN A 321 -16.98 10.58 4.55
C GLN A 321 -17.99 10.21 5.64
N VAL A 322 -18.24 8.91 5.79
CA VAL A 322 -19.11 8.34 6.82
C VAL A 322 -18.46 7.09 7.40
N TRP A 323 -18.91 6.67 8.58
CA TRP A 323 -18.41 5.48 9.26
C TRP A 323 -19.43 4.35 9.16
N LEU A 324 -18.99 3.19 8.66
CA LEU A 324 -19.66 1.93 8.92
C LEU A 324 -19.05 1.35 10.20
N THR A 325 -19.75 1.54 11.31
CA THR A 325 -19.29 1.17 12.64
C THR A 325 -19.34 -0.34 12.84
N ARG A 326 -18.54 -0.86 13.77
CA ARG A 326 -18.66 -2.26 14.19
C ARG A 326 -19.98 -2.52 14.92
N ASP A 327 -20.49 -3.73 14.77
CA ASP A 327 -21.74 -4.18 15.39
C ASP A 327 -21.69 -4.17 16.94
N ASP A 328 -20.51 -4.20 17.55
CA ASP A 328 -20.33 -4.08 19.01
C ASP A 328 -20.27 -2.63 19.52
N VAL A 329 -20.31 -1.66 18.61
CA VAL A 329 -20.33 -0.21 18.90
C VAL A 329 -21.68 0.40 18.57
N ALA A 330 -22.35 -0.06 17.52
CA ALA A 330 -23.71 0.34 17.17
C ALA A 330 -24.56 -0.87 16.79
N ASP A 331 -25.76 -0.97 17.39
CA ASP A 331 -26.70 -2.06 17.14
C ASP A 331 -27.48 -1.91 15.81
N GLU A 332 -27.40 -0.74 15.16
CA GLU A 332 -28.15 -0.43 13.94
C GLU A 332 -27.27 -0.45 12.68
N PRO A 333 -27.75 -1.07 11.57
CA PRO A 333 -27.08 -0.98 10.27
C PRO A 333 -26.97 0.46 9.78
N LEU A 334 -25.91 0.76 9.02
CA LEU A 334 -25.78 2.06 8.36
C LEU A 334 -26.70 2.14 7.15
N TYR A 335 -27.52 3.19 7.10
CA TYR A 335 -28.33 3.54 5.92
C TYR A 335 -27.78 4.81 5.28
N LEU A 336 -27.57 4.78 3.97
CA LEU A 336 -27.18 5.96 3.19
C LEU A 336 -28.31 6.38 2.26
N GLU A 337 -28.67 7.65 2.33
CA GLU A 337 -29.61 8.26 1.40
C GLU A 337 -29.00 8.41 0.01
N VAL A 338 -29.64 7.81 -0.98
CA VAL A 338 -29.19 7.78 -2.38
C VAL A 338 -30.28 8.26 -3.32
N ASP A 339 -29.87 8.83 -4.45
CA ASP A 339 -30.74 8.96 -5.61
C ASP A 339 -30.86 7.59 -6.27
N GLN A 340 -32.09 7.10 -6.43
CA GLN A 340 -32.34 5.78 -6.99
C GLN A 340 -31.79 5.63 -8.42
N ALA A 341 -31.69 6.71 -9.19
CA ALA A 341 -31.22 6.69 -10.56
C ALA A 341 -29.69 6.63 -10.68
N VAL A 342 -28.95 6.94 -9.60
CA VAL A 342 -27.50 7.13 -9.65
C VAL A 342 -26.80 5.98 -8.91
N PRO A 343 -25.79 5.32 -9.53
CA PRO A 343 -24.96 4.36 -8.82
C PRO A 343 -24.17 5.01 -7.68
N ILE A 344 -24.01 4.27 -6.58
CA ILE A 344 -23.19 4.70 -5.44
C ILE A 344 -21.88 3.90 -5.40
N ASN A 345 -20.77 4.62 -5.25
CA ASN A 345 -19.46 4.04 -4.92
C ASN A 345 -19.05 4.51 -3.54
N VAL A 346 -18.73 3.58 -2.62
CA VAL A 346 -18.41 3.89 -1.22
C VAL A 346 -16.92 3.76 -0.90
N ASN A 347 -16.11 3.41 -1.90
CA ASN A 347 -14.65 3.41 -1.84
C ASN A 347 -14.06 4.24 -3.00
N VAL A 348 -14.54 5.48 -3.16
CA VAL A 348 -14.06 6.41 -4.19
C VAL A 348 -12.53 6.52 -4.13
N ASP A 349 -11.87 6.46 -5.28
CA ASP A 349 -10.40 6.45 -5.45
C ASP A 349 -9.67 5.31 -4.71
N ARG A 350 -10.38 4.27 -4.25
CA ARG A 350 -9.80 3.15 -3.50
C ARG A 350 -9.03 3.61 -2.26
N ARG A 351 -9.65 4.53 -1.51
CA ARG A 351 -9.10 5.15 -0.29
C ARG A 351 -9.05 4.17 0.89
N GLY A 352 -10.04 3.31 1.00
CA GLY A 352 -10.16 2.34 2.08
C GLY A 352 -9.52 0.99 1.74
N TYR A 353 -9.02 0.31 2.76
CA TYR A 353 -8.51 -1.06 2.67
C TYR A 353 -9.66 -2.07 2.84
N PHE A 354 -10.64 -2.03 1.94
CA PHE A 354 -11.78 -2.94 1.92
C PHE A 354 -12.26 -3.18 0.49
N ARG A 355 -13.04 -4.24 0.29
CA ARG A 355 -13.76 -4.53 -0.96
C ARG A 355 -15.21 -4.09 -0.83
N GLN A 356 -15.84 -3.68 -1.92
CA GLN A 356 -17.27 -3.39 -1.94
C GLN A 356 -18.03 -4.34 -2.88
N ASN A 357 -19.24 -4.73 -2.50
CA ASN A 357 -20.15 -5.51 -3.33
C ASN A 357 -21.56 -4.92 -3.28
N TYR A 358 -22.32 -5.12 -4.36
CA TYR A 358 -23.64 -4.57 -4.52
C TYR A 358 -24.66 -5.68 -4.75
N ASP A 359 -25.93 -5.41 -4.43
CA ASP A 359 -27.03 -6.20 -4.95
C ASP A 359 -27.15 -6.09 -6.48
N THR A 360 -28.00 -6.92 -7.07
CA THR A 360 -28.21 -6.94 -8.54
C THR A 360 -28.61 -5.56 -9.08
N ALA A 361 -29.46 -4.82 -8.36
CA ALA A 361 -29.91 -3.49 -8.79
C ALA A 361 -28.75 -2.48 -8.78
N GLY A 362 -27.89 -2.50 -7.76
CA GLY A 362 -26.71 -1.66 -7.66
C GLY A 362 -25.69 -1.94 -8.75
N TRP A 363 -25.39 -3.22 -9.02
CA TRP A 363 -24.51 -3.60 -10.12
C TRP A 363 -25.05 -3.14 -11.48
N GLN A 364 -26.35 -3.29 -11.74
CA GLN A 364 -26.95 -2.84 -13.00
C GLN A 364 -26.83 -1.32 -13.19
N LYS A 365 -26.99 -0.51 -12.13
CA LYS A 365 -26.76 0.94 -12.22
C LYS A 365 -25.30 1.28 -12.55
N ILE A 366 -24.35 0.57 -11.93
CA ILE A 366 -22.92 0.75 -12.22
C ILE A 366 -22.62 0.39 -13.68
N ILE A 367 -23.15 -0.73 -14.17
CA ILE A 367 -22.98 -1.18 -15.56
C ILE A 367 -23.52 -0.14 -16.54
N VAL A 368 -24.73 0.38 -16.31
CA VAL A 368 -25.33 1.43 -17.14
C VAL A 368 -24.46 2.69 -17.14
N GLN A 369 -23.98 3.13 -15.97
CA GLN A 369 -23.08 4.28 -15.88
C GLN A 369 -21.78 4.04 -16.65
N PHE A 370 -21.14 2.87 -16.51
CA PHE A 370 -19.88 2.55 -17.19
C PHE A 370 -20.05 2.49 -18.72
N LYS A 371 -21.18 1.95 -19.20
CA LYS A 371 -21.50 1.90 -20.63
C LYS A 371 -21.78 3.29 -21.21
N ASN A 372 -22.45 4.17 -20.47
CA ASN A 372 -22.86 5.49 -20.93
C ASN A 372 -21.74 6.52 -20.79
N ASP A 373 -21.19 6.66 -19.59
CA ASP A 373 -20.14 7.61 -19.25
C ASP A 373 -19.32 7.11 -18.04
N HIS A 374 -18.27 6.35 -18.30
CA HIS A 374 -17.37 5.85 -17.27
C HIS A 374 -16.40 6.94 -16.76
N GLU A 375 -16.13 7.99 -17.55
CA GLU A 375 -15.11 9.00 -17.21
C GLU A 375 -15.56 9.94 -16.08
N VAL A 376 -16.84 9.90 -15.69
CA VAL A 376 -17.32 10.50 -14.44
C VAL A 376 -16.55 9.99 -13.21
N TYR A 377 -16.06 8.75 -13.27
CA TYR A 377 -15.23 8.16 -12.22
C TYR A 377 -13.76 8.27 -12.58
N SER A 378 -12.91 8.55 -11.59
CA SER A 378 -11.46 8.45 -11.76
C SER A 378 -11.02 7.04 -12.18
N GLY A 379 -9.86 6.91 -12.84
CA GLY A 379 -9.32 5.60 -13.21
C GLY A 379 -9.12 4.65 -12.02
N TRP A 380 -8.87 5.20 -10.83
CA TRP A 380 -8.74 4.44 -9.57
C TRP A 380 -10.06 3.86 -9.10
N THR A 381 -11.11 4.66 -9.18
CA THR A 381 -12.47 4.24 -8.86
C THR A 381 -12.91 3.13 -9.82
N ARG A 382 -12.65 3.29 -11.12
CA ARG A 382 -12.96 2.27 -12.13
C ARG A 382 -12.17 0.97 -11.91
N HIS A 383 -10.86 1.06 -11.66
CA HIS A 383 -10.03 -0.09 -11.28
C HIS A 383 -10.57 -0.81 -10.04
N GLY A 384 -10.92 -0.05 -8.99
CA GLY A 384 -11.50 -0.58 -7.77
C GLY A 384 -12.77 -1.38 -8.03
N VAL A 385 -13.72 -0.80 -8.77
CA VAL A 385 -14.99 -1.46 -9.14
C VAL A 385 -14.75 -2.75 -9.92
N ILE A 386 -13.88 -2.74 -10.94
CA ILE A 386 -13.57 -3.95 -11.72
C ILE A 386 -12.92 -5.03 -10.84
N SER A 387 -11.92 -4.64 -10.06
CA SER A 387 -11.20 -5.58 -9.20
C SER A 387 -12.10 -6.19 -8.12
N ASP A 388 -13.03 -5.39 -7.57
CA ASP A 388 -14.01 -5.83 -6.59
C ASP A 388 -15.08 -6.74 -7.20
N ALA A 389 -15.50 -6.48 -8.45
CA ALA A 389 -16.40 -7.36 -9.19
C ALA A 389 -15.77 -8.75 -9.42
N PHE A 390 -14.49 -8.81 -9.83
CA PHE A 390 -13.76 -10.08 -9.92
C PHE A 390 -13.67 -10.78 -8.55
N ALA A 391 -13.34 -10.04 -7.49
CA ALA A 391 -13.24 -10.58 -6.14
C ALA A 391 -14.58 -11.16 -5.65
N ALA A 392 -15.69 -10.44 -5.86
CA ALA A 392 -17.03 -10.90 -5.52
C ALA A 392 -17.44 -12.14 -6.31
N ALA A 393 -17.09 -12.22 -7.59
CA ALA A 393 -17.40 -13.38 -8.44
C ALA A 393 -16.62 -14.64 -8.03
N LEU A 394 -15.39 -14.48 -7.51
CA LEU A 394 -14.59 -15.59 -7.00
C LEU A 394 -15.16 -16.27 -5.75
N ILE A 395 -16.03 -15.57 -5.01
CA ILE A 395 -16.64 -16.06 -3.77
C ILE A 395 -18.16 -16.23 -3.90
N ASP A 396 -18.67 -16.34 -5.14
CA ASP A 396 -20.08 -16.53 -5.47
C ASP A 396 -21.02 -15.43 -4.91
N ARG A 397 -20.48 -14.21 -4.73
CA ARG A 397 -21.24 -13.00 -4.32
C ARG A 397 -21.66 -12.11 -5.49
N LEU A 398 -21.16 -12.40 -6.69
CA LEU A 398 -21.54 -11.79 -7.96
C LEU A 398 -21.54 -12.88 -9.02
N ASP A 399 -22.58 -12.96 -9.84
CA ASP A 399 -22.59 -13.92 -10.93
C ASP A 399 -21.69 -13.46 -12.10
N TYR A 400 -21.12 -14.42 -12.81
CA TYR A 400 -20.22 -14.12 -13.92
C TYR A 400 -20.89 -13.41 -15.10
N LEU A 401 -22.21 -13.55 -15.30
CA LEU A 401 -22.91 -12.84 -16.37
C LEU A 401 -22.92 -11.34 -16.09
N THR A 402 -23.23 -10.93 -14.86
CA THR A 402 -23.17 -9.53 -14.42
C THR A 402 -21.73 -8.99 -14.51
N LEU A 403 -20.72 -9.77 -14.12
CA LEU A 403 -19.31 -9.39 -14.30
C LEU A 403 -18.96 -9.16 -15.79
N PHE A 404 -19.31 -10.09 -16.68
CA PHE A 404 -19.03 -9.93 -18.11
C PHE A 404 -19.82 -8.78 -18.74
N GLU A 405 -21.04 -8.54 -18.25
CA GLU A 405 -21.82 -7.38 -18.66
C GLU A 405 -21.13 -6.07 -18.25
N LEU A 406 -20.59 -5.99 -17.03
CA LEU A 406 -19.75 -4.87 -16.61
C LEU A 406 -18.57 -4.71 -17.56
N LEU A 407 -17.82 -5.77 -17.86
CA LEU A 407 -16.64 -5.72 -18.72
C LEU A 407 -16.94 -5.38 -20.19
N SER A 408 -18.20 -5.41 -20.63
CA SER A 408 -18.57 -5.04 -22.01
C SER A 408 -18.28 -3.58 -22.36
N TYR A 409 -18.07 -2.69 -21.37
CA TYR A 409 -17.69 -1.29 -21.63
C TYR A 409 -16.22 -1.12 -22.02
N LEU A 410 -15.37 -2.13 -21.80
CA LEU A 410 -13.91 -2.03 -21.94
C LEU A 410 -13.38 -1.52 -23.30
N PRO A 411 -14.05 -1.73 -24.45
CA PRO A 411 -13.64 -1.10 -25.70
C PRO A 411 -13.58 0.43 -25.64
N LYS A 412 -14.27 1.06 -24.68
CA LYS A 412 -14.24 2.52 -24.44
C LYS A 412 -13.20 2.94 -23.39
N GLU A 413 -12.57 2.00 -22.70
CA GLU A 413 -11.67 2.28 -21.57
C GLU A 413 -10.22 2.49 -22.04
N LYS A 414 -9.46 3.27 -21.28
CA LYS A 414 -8.03 3.47 -21.50
C LYS A 414 -7.23 2.29 -20.94
N LEU A 415 -6.26 1.81 -21.72
CA LEU A 415 -5.47 0.62 -21.42
C LEU A 415 -4.75 0.64 -20.05
N TYR A 416 -4.46 1.81 -19.48
CA TYR A 416 -3.75 1.92 -18.21
C TYR A 416 -4.53 1.34 -17.01
N VAL A 417 -5.86 1.50 -16.97
CA VAL A 417 -6.70 0.97 -15.87
C VAL A 417 -6.59 -0.56 -15.80
N LEU A 418 -6.49 -1.22 -16.95
CA LEU A 418 -6.42 -2.68 -17.04
C LEU A 418 -5.05 -3.24 -16.68
N LYS A 419 -3.98 -2.47 -16.94
CA LYS A 419 -2.61 -2.85 -16.57
C LYS A 419 -2.39 -2.90 -15.04
N LEU A 420 -3.27 -2.27 -14.27
CA LEU A 420 -3.20 -2.24 -12.80
C LEU A 420 -3.85 -3.46 -12.14
N LEU A 421 -4.67 -4.23 -12.86
CA LEU A 421 -5.32 -5.43 -12.34
C LEU A 421 -4.27 -6.48 -11.96
N GLU A 422 -4.58 -7.31 -10.97
CA GLU A 422 -3.72 -8.45 -10.60
C GLU A 422 -3.57 -9.41 -11.80
N LYS A 423 -2.37 -10.01 -11.97
CA LYS A 423 -2.07 -10.92 -13.09
C LYS A 423 -3.14 -11.99 -13.36
N PRO A 424 -3.74 -12.65 -12.35
CA PRO A 424 -4.82 -13.61 -12.59
C PRO A 424 -6.05 -12.96 -13.27
N TYR A 425 -6.42 -11.73 -12.87
CA TYR A 425 -7.53 -11.01 -13.48
C TYR A 425 -7.19 -10.56 -14.91
N GLN A 426 -5.95 -10.10 -15.14
CA GLN A 426 -5.48 -9.79 -16.50
C GLN A 426 -5.55 -11.02 -17.41
N LYS A 427 -5.15 -12.19 -16.91
CA LYS A 427 -5.23 -13.46 -17.66
C LYS A 427 -6.68 -13.82 -17.98
N SER A 428 -7.58 -13.78 -16.99
CA SER A 428 -9.01 -14.02 -17.20
C SER A 428 -9.61 -13.04 -18.20
N LEU A 429 -9.20 -11.77 -18.14
CA LEU A 429 -9.65 -10.74 -19.07
C LEU A 429 -9.12 -10.99 -20.49
N ALA A 430 -7.85 -11.37 -20.65
CA ALA A 430 -7.27 -11.69 -21.95
C ALA A 430 -8.00 -12.86 -22.63
N GLN A 431 -8.33 -13.91 -21.86
CA GLN A 431 -9.13 -15.04 -22.34
C GLN A 431 -10.54 -14.62 -22.77
N TYR A 432 -11.17 -13.73 -22.01
CA TYR A 432 -12.47 -13.16 -22.38
C TYR A 432 -12.39 -12.38 -23.69
N ILE A 433 -11.39 -11.49 -23.84
CA ILE A 433 -11.19 -10.67 -25.04
C ILE A 433 -10.86 -11.52 -26.27
N SER A 434 -10.06 -12.58 -26.13
CA SER A 434 -9.67 -13.45 -27.24
C SER A 434 -10.80 -14.37 -27.73
N GLY A 435 -11.95 -14.41 -27.05
CA GLY A 435 -13.05 -15.30 -27.38
C GLY A 435 -12.81 -16.77 -27.02
N GLU A 436 -11.68 -17.10 -26.38
CA GLU A 436 -11.37 -18.46 -25.87
C GLU A 436 -12.43 -18.97 -24.88
N VAL A 437 -13.22 -18.06 -24.29
CA VAL A 437 -14.31 -18.37 -23.36
C VAL A 437 -15.54 -19.00 -24.05
N THR A 438 -15.55 -19.16 -25.38
CA THR A 438 -16.68 -19.76 -26.10
C THR A 438 -16.47 -21.24 -26.47
N ARG A 439 -16.96 -22.16 -25.60
CA ARG A 439 -17.87 -23.28 -25.96
C ARG A 439 -18.12 -24.32 -24.87
N ASN A 440 -17.32 -24.39 -23.80
CA ASN A 440 -17.46 -25.44 -22.77
C ASN A 440 -17.54 -24.88 -21.34
N GLY A 441 -18.58 -24.09 -21.04
CA GLY A 441 -19.12 -23.84 -19.69
C GLY A 441 -18.14 -23.68 -18.52
N VAL A 442 -17.98 -22.43 -18.04
CA VAL A 442 -17.73 -22.08 -16.62
C VAL A 442 -16.70 -22.94 -15.86
N GLN A 443 -15.60 -23.34 -16.48
CA GLN A 443 -14.41 -23.87 -15.77
C GLN A 443 -13.36 -22.78 -15.48
N MET A 444 -13.73 -21.51 -15.67
CA MET A 444 -12.80 -20.38 -15.82
C MET A 444 -12.21 -19.81 -14.53
N PHE A 445 -12.54 -20.32 -13.34
CA PHE A 445 -12.22 -19.60 -12.09
C PHE A 445 -11.56 -20.42 -10.96
N ARG A 446 -11.26 -21.69 -11.19
CA ARG A 446 -10.34 -22.44 -10.30
C ARG A 446 -8.91 -22.36 -10.83
N VAL A 447 -8.26 -21.20 -10.67
CA VAL A 447 -6.80 -21.20 -10.64
C VAL A 447 -6.40 -21.78 -9.29
N VAL A 448 -6.32 -23.11 -9.24
CA VAL A 448 -5.56 -23.82 -8.21
C VAL A 448 -4.16 -23.22 -8.23
N GLY A 449 -3.71 -22.74 -7.07
CA GLY A 449 -2.34 -22.29 -6.91
C GLY A 449 -1.41 -23.47 -7.13
N ASN A 450 -0.88 -23.62 -8.34
CA ASN A 450 0.36 -24.34 -8.53
C ASN A 450 1.50 -23.37 -8.27
N THR A 451 2.09 -23.54 -7.09
CA THR A 451 3.48 -23.21 -6.80
C THR A 451 4.38 -24.02 -7.74
N GLU A 452 4.63 -23.49 -8.94
CA GLU A 452 5.84 -23.80 -9.69
C GLU A 452 6.53 -22.48 -10.00
N GLU A 453 7.32 -22.02 -9.04
CA GLU A 453 8.54 -21.28 -9.37
C GLU A 453 9.46 -22.25 -10.12
N HIS A 454 9.26 -22.37 -11.43
CA HIS A 454 10.31 -22.89 -12.28
C HIS A 454 11.42 -21.84 -12.32
N ARG A 455 12.50 -22.16 -11.58
CA ARG A 455 13.85 -21.77 -11.96
C ARG A 455 14.02 -22.13 -13.43
N ASP A 456 14.12 -21.12 -14.30
CA ASP A 456 15.10 -21.07 -15.39
C ASP A 456 15.05 -19.73 -16.14
N GLY A 457 16.21 -19.06 -16.16
CA GLY A 457 16.82 -18.53 -17.38
C GLY A 457 16.12 -17.44 -18.21
N HIS A 458 16.50 -16.20 -17.95
CA HIS A 458 16.90 -15.18 -18.94
C HIS A 458 16.07 -14.90 -20.23
N SER A 459 15.68 -13.62 -20.28
CA SER A 459 15.79 -12.70 -21.43
C SER A 459 14.63 -12.65 -22.46
N LYS A 460 14.33 -11.39 -22.83
CA LYS A 460 13.45 -10.89 -23.89
C LYS A 460 11.96 -10.84 -23.56
N GLN A 461 11.53 -9.70 -23.01
CA GLN A 461 10.58 -8.78 -23.66
C GLN A 461 10.35 -7.56 -22.75
N MET A 462 11.21 -6.55 -22.89
CA MET A 462 10.93 -5.16 -22.52
C MET A 462 11.68 -4.29 -23.52
N THR A 463 11.11 -4.13 -24.71
CA THR A 463 11.47 -3.09 -25.67
C THR A 463 10.17 -2.58 -26.23
N GLU A 464 9.66 -1.50 -25.65
CA GLU A 464 8.86 -0.45 -26.28
C GLU A 464 8.38 0.50 -25.16
N ALA A 465 9.27 1.45 -24.82
CA ALA A 465 8.85 2.68 -24.17
C ALA A 465 8.24 3.60 -25.24
N PRO A 466 7.06 4.22 -25.03
CA PRO A 466 6.64 5.32 -25.88
C PRO A 466 7.56 6.51 -25.63
N GLY A 467 7.95 7.17 -26.72
CA GLY A 467 8.97 8.18 -26.78
C GLY A 467 8.73 9.41 -25.91
N SER A 468 9.86 10.05 -25.64
CA SER A 468 10.01 11.44 -25.21
C SER A 468 8.95 12.37 -25.82
N SER A 469 8.18 13.03 -24.96
CA SER A 469 7.61 14.33 -25.30
C SER A 469 8.01 15.31 -24.20
N ASP A 470 8.50 16.45 -24.66
CA ASP A 470 9.09 17.55 -23.90
C ASP A 470 8.23 17.98 -22.71
N LEU A 471 8.87 18.04 -21.54
CA LEU A 471 8.41 18.84 -20.41
C LEU A 471 9.30 20.07 -20.33
N SER A 472 8.96 21.09 -21.12
CA SER A 472 9.36 22.48 -20.89
C SER A 472 8.18 23.25 -20.31
N ASP A 473 8.27 23.55 -19.00
CA ASP A 473 7.63 24.60 -18.18
C ASP A 473 6.10 24.81 -18.18
N PRO A 474 5.52 25.39 -17.10
CA PRO A 474 5.87 25.35 -15.67
C PRO A 474 4.83 24.61 -14.80
#